data_AF-A0A4R4XRT1-F1
#
_entry.id   AF-A0A4R4XRT1-F1
#
_cell.length_a   1.000
_cell.length_b   1.000
_cell.length_c   1.000
_cell.angle_alpha   90.00
_cell.angle_beta   90.00
_cell.angle_gamma   90.00
#
_symmetry.space_group_name_H-M   'P 1'
#
loop_
_entity.id
_entity.type
_entity.pdbx_description
1 polymer ?
#
loop_
_entity_poly.entity_id
_entity_poly.type
_entity_poly.pdbx_seq_one_letter_code
_entity_poly.pdbx_strand_id
1 'polypeptide(L)' 'MNHEIYPEPTCACGALLDQGKTNCRKCRSRDRWLRRRAAARRKDGEGRGEIRRPPRAPRGRDAAGVSWT' A
#
# COMPACT_ATOMS: atom_id res chain seq x y z
N MET A 1 42.60 0.71 20.87
CA MET A 1 41.93 1.26 19.68
C MET A 1 40.48 1.48 20.05
N ASN A 2 40.10 2.73 20.28
CA ASN A 2 38.79 3.10 20.84
C ASN A 2 37.73 3.09 19.73
N HIS A 3 36.93 2.02 19.68
CA HIS A 3 35.75 1.92 18.81
C HIS A 3 34.53 2.71 19.35
N GLU A 4 34.71 3.54 20.37
CA GLU A 4 33.61 4.14 21.16
C GLU A 4 33.07 5.48 20.63
N ILE A 5 33.65 6.05 19.57
CA ILE A 5 33.30 7.43 19.16
C ILE A 5 32.11 7.47 18.17
N TYR A 6 31.85 6.39 17.43
CA TYR A 6 30.72 6.32 16.49
C TYR A 6 29.98 4.99 16.67
N PRO A 7 28.84 4.97 17.38
CA PRO A 7 28.01 3.78 17.40
C PRO A 7 27.56 3.49 15.96
N GLU A 8 27.83 2.27 15.51
CA GLU A 8 27.32 1.78 14.23
C GLU A 8 25.81 2.05 14.16
N PRO A 9 25.28 2.55 13.04
CA PRO A 9 23.88 2.90 12.96
C PRO A 9 23.03 1.66 13.19
N THR A 10 22.30 1.62 14.30
CA THR A 10 21.38 0.53 14.62
C THR A 10 19.93 0.96 14.41
N CYS A 11 19.13 0.06 13.85
CA CYS A 11 17.69 0.25 13.77
C CYS A 11 17.08 0.21 15.19
N ALA A 12 15.90 0.80 15.37
CA ALA A 12 15.14 0.70 16.62
C ALA A 12 14.89 -0.75 17.10
N CYS A 13 15.00 -1.74 16.23
CA CYS A 13 14.93 -3.16 16.58
C CYS A 13 16.28 -3.81 16.94
N GLY A 14 17.36 -3.03 17.08
CA GLY A 14 18.72 -3.49 17.37
C GLY A 14 19.48 -4.11 16.19
N ALA A 15 18.91 -4.10 14.98
CA ALA A 15 19.60 -4.61 13.80
C ALA A 15 20.59 -3.57 13.26
N LEU A 16 21.79 -3.99 12.87
CA LEU A 16 22.73 -3.15 12.13
C LEU A 16 22.07 -2.62 10.85
N LEU A 17 22.19 -1.32 10.63
CA LEU A 17 21.74 -0.66 9.42
C LEU A 17 22.90 -0.60 8.43
N ASP A 18 22.61 -0.80 7.15
CA ASP A 18 23.55 -0.41 6.11
C ASP A 18 23.69 1.12 6.12
N GLN A 19 24.87 1.61 5.76
CA GLN A 19 25.16 3.05 5.68
C GLN A 19 24.07 3.82 4.92
N GLY A 20 23.58 4.90 5.52
CA GLY A 20 22.56 5.78 4.94
C GLY A 20 21.11 5.29 5.04
N LYS A 21 20.84 4.12 5.65
CA LYS A 21 19.46 3.65 5.88
C LYS A 21 19.00 4.01 7.29
N THR A 22 17.79 4.55 7.40
CA THR A 22 17.15 4.85 8.70
C THR A 22 16.46 3.63 9.32
N ASN A 23 16.09 2.63 8.50
CA ASN A 23 15.32 1.47 8.92
C ASN A 23 15.83 0.18 8.28
N CYS A 24 15.90 -0.89 9.07
CA CYS A 24 16.31 -2.20 8.57
C CYS A 24 15.20 -2.82 7.70
N ARG A 25 15.56 -3.81 6.88
CA ARG A 25 14.61 -4.51 5.99
C ARG A 25 13.43 -5.12 6.76
N LYS A 26 13.68 -5.66 7.97
CA LYS A 26 12.66 -6.25 8.85
C LYS A 26 11.63 -5.21 9.31
N CYS A 27 12.09 -4.09 9.86
CA CYS A 27 11.22 -3.00 10.31
C CYS A 27 10.44 -2.37 9.14
N ARG A 28 11.08 -2.18 7.99
CA ARG A 28 10.40 -1.69 6.78
C ARG A 28 9.30 -2.63 6.30
N SER A 29 9.52 -3.94 6.36
CA SER A 29 8.50 -4.94 6.01
C SER A 29 7.35 -4.97 7.02
N ARG A 30 7.64 -4.88 8.33
CA ARG A 30 6.64 -4.81 9.39
C ARG A 30 5.76 -3.57 9.25
N ASP A 31 6.36 -2.40 9.03
CA ASP A 31 5.60 -1.15 8.84
C ASP A 31 4.69 -1.23 7.61
N ARG A 32 5.20 -1.76 6.48
CA ARG A 32 4.37 -2.00 5.29
C ARG A 32 3.22 -2.97 5.53
N TRP A 33 3.39 -3.98 6.38
CA TRP A 33 2.31 -4.88 6.74
C TRP A 33 1.27 -4.19 7.63
N LEU A 34 1.70 -3.43 8.64
CA LEU A 34 0.81 -2.67 9.51
C LEU A 34 -0.03 -1.64 8.73
N ARG A 35 0.60 -0.89 7.82
CA ARG A 35 -0.12 0.05 6.94
C ARG A 35 -1.17 -0.64 6.07
N ARG A 36 -0.83 -1.79 5.49
CA ARG A 36 -1.78 -2.59 4.71
C ARG A 36 -2.94 -3.09 5.55
N ARG A 37 -2.68 -3.57 6.77
CA ARG A 37 -3.71 -4.01 7.70
C ARG A 37 -4.63 -2.85 8.12
N ALA A 38 -4.07 -1.68 8.42
CA ALA A 38 -4.84 -0.48 8.74
C ALA A 38 -5.69 0.00 7.55
N ALA A 39 -5.14 -0.04 6.33
CA ALA A 39 -5.89 0.27 5.12
C ALA A 39 -7.02 -0.73 4.83
N ALA A 40 -6.78 -2.03 5.03
CA ALA A 40 -7.80 -3.06 4.87
C ALA A 40 -8.94 -2.87 5.88
N ARG A 41 -8.62 -2.64 7.16
CA ARG A 41 -9.63 -2.36 8.19
C ARG A 41 -10.49 -1.14 7.89
N ARG A 42 -9.90 -0.07 7.33
CA ARG A 42 -10.66 1.11 6.87
C ARG A 42 -11.60 0.78 5.72
N LYS A 43 -11.19 -0.09 4.79
CA LYS A 43 -12.06 -0.56 3.69
C LYS A 43 -13.17 -1.51 4.12
N ASP A 44 -13.01 -2.23 5.22
CA ASP A 44 -14.07 -3.09 5.75
C ASP A 44 -15.12 -2.28 6.54
N GLY A 45 -14.76 -1.11 7.08
CA GLY A 45 -15.67 -0.21 7.80
C GLY A 45 -16.44 0.78 6.91
N GLU A 46 -15.87 1.18 5.77
CA GLU A 46 -16.48 2.16 4.85
C GLU A 46 -16.57 1.58 3.43
N GLY A 47 -17.77 1.13 3.05
CA GLY A 47 -18.16 1.16 1.64
C GLY A 47 -17.58 0.07 0.73
N ARG A 48 -17.97 -1.19 0.95
CA ARG A 48 -18.02 -2.18 -0.16
C ARG A 48 -19.15 -1.90 -1.18
N GLY A 49 -19.91 -0.81 -1.01
CA GLY A 49 -21.05 -0.42 -1.84
C GLY A 49 -20.76 0.60 -2.95
N GLU A 50 -19.79 1.51 -2.77
CA GLU A 50 -19.76 2.75 -3.59
C GLU A 50 -18.68 2.76 -4.70
N ILE A 51 -17.61 1.96 -4.57
CA ILE A 51 -16.54 1.87 -5.59
C ILE A 51 -16.69 0.61 -6.44
N ARG A 52 -17.92 0.16 -6.67
CA ARG A 52 -18.20 -0.61 -7.88
C ARG A 52 -18.25 0.42 -8.99
N ARG A 53 -17.12 0.55 -9.70
CA ARG A 53 -17.05 1.23 -10.99
C ARG A 53 -18.36 0.93 -11.73
N PRO A 54 -19.21 1.93 -12.04
CA PRO A 54 -20.48 1.66 -12.68
C PRO A 54 -20.21 0.78 -13.91
N PRO A 55 -21.03 -0.26 -14.17
CA PRO A 55 -20.82 -1.12 -15.33
C PRO A 55 -20.66 -0.22 -16.53
N ARG A 56 -19.54 -0.37 -17.24
CA ARG A 56 -19.24 0.47 -18.41
C ARG A 56 -20.42 0.28 -19.36
N ALA A 57 -21.22 1.33 -19.53
CA ALA A 57 -22.30 1.33 -20.51
C ALA A 57 -21.72 0.88 -21.87
N PRO A 58 -22.47 0.10 -22.67
CA PRO A 58 -21.96 -0.39 -23.94
C PRO A 58 -21.50 0.80 -24.79
N ARG A 59 -20.22 0.79 -25.18
CA ARG A 59 -19.68 1.71 -26.19
C ARG A 59 -20.02 1.13 -27.56
N GLY A 60 -21.28 1.22 -27.95
CA GLY A 60 -21.79 0.68 -29.19
C GLY A 60 -23.05 1.43 -29.59
N ARG A 61 -23.34 1.47 -30.90
CA ARG A 61 -24.45 2.20 -31.55
C ARG A 61 -25.85 1.77 -31.10
N ASP A 62 -25.99 1.01 -30.03
CA ASP A 62 -27.25 0.39 -29.60
C ASP A 62 -28.08 1.28 -28.65
N ALA A 63 -27.63 2.52 -28.39
CA ALA A 63 -28.45 3.54 -27.72
C ALA A 63 -29.44 4.23 -28.66
N ALA A 64 -29.37 3.97 -29.97
CA ALA A 64 -30.33 4.46 -30.94
C ALA A 64 -31.29 3.33 -31.28
N GLY A 65 -32.59 3.53 -31.03
CA GLY A 65 -33.66 2.62 -31.42
C GLY A 65 -33.69 2.43 -32.93
N VAL A 66 -32.90 1.47 -33.42
CA VAL A 66 -32.88 1.06 -34.82
C VAL A 66 -33.52 -0.33 -34.89
N SER A 67 -34.80 -0.34 -35.23
CA SER A 67 -35.46 -1.51 -35.78
C SER A 67 -35.02 -1.67 -37.24
N TRP A 68 -34.48 -2.82 -37.62
CA TRP A 68 -34.40 -3.20 -39.02
C TRP A 68 -35.66 -3.97 -39.40
N THR A 69 -36.39 -3.46 -40.39
CA THR A 69 -37.23 -4.25 -41.30
C THR A 69 -36.35 -4.86 -42.38
#